data_AF-A0A5C6MN89-F1
#
_entry.id   AF-A0A5C6MN89-F1
#
_cell.length_a   1.000
_cell.length_b   1.000
_cell.length_c   1.000
_cell.angle_alpha   90.00
_cell.angle_beta   90.00
_cell.angle_gamma   90.00
#
_symmetry.space_group_name_H-M   'P 1'
#
loop_
_entity.id
_entity.type
_entity.pdbx_description
1 polymer ?
#
loop_
_entity_poly.entity_id
_entity_poly.type
_entity_poly.pdbx_seq_one_letter_code
_entity_poly.pdbx_strand_id
1 'polypeptide(L)'
;MESLKGQTRGEDLFDQVSAVIENAKLPWSKLVNVTTDGSPNLTGKNVGLLRRIQNKVKDENPDQDVIFLHCIIHQESLCKSVLQLNHVVNPVVKLVNFIRARGLQHRQFIAFLEETDADHQDLLYHSRVRWLSLGKVFQRVWELKEEIVLFLEQLGKADEFPELSNKRWICDFAFATDVFSHLNELNTKLQGKDQFVHDMYANVKAFKSKLAIFSRQILNKSFTHFPTLATLKEAGAKVKKYSESLDALHGEFCRRFSDFDKIDKSLQLVAYPLSQDPETAPEELQLELIDLQSDPVLKGKFNCLKLNDFYASLSKAAFPRLRQTAQKILALFGSTYVCEQTFSIMNINKASHRSSGTAKIRRRNNPPPAPVNILGTDVDVVESYKYLGVH
;
A
#
# COMPACT_ATOMS: atom_id res chain seq x y z
N MET A 1 8.27 -4.99 -18.87
CA MET A 1 6.85 -4.58 -18.83
C MET A 1 6.29 -4.81 -20.21
N GLU A 2 5.20 -5.55 -20.32
CA GLU A 2 4.49 -5.75 -21.58
C GLU A 2 3.18 -4.96 -21.63
N SER A 3 2.82 -4.50 -22.82
CA SER A 3 1.56 -3.80 -23.04
C SER A 3 0.52 -4.74 -23.63
N LEU A 4 -0.66 -4.80 -23.00
CA LEU A 4 -1.80 -5.53 -23.54
C LEU A 4 -2.43 -4.73 -24.69
N LYS A 5 -2.74 -5.41 -25.80
CA LYS A 5 -3.45 -4.83 -26.94
C LYS A 5 -4.79 -5.53 -27.09
N GLY A 6 -5.90 -4.80 -26.97
CA GLY A 6 -7.24 -5.36 -27.13
C GLY A 6 -7.91 -5.72 -25.81
N GLN A 7 -8.25 -7.00 -25.63
CA GLN A 7 -9.05 -7.49 -24.50
C GLN A 7 -8.16 -7.82 -23.28
N THR A 8 -8.80 -7.91 -22.11
CA THR A 8 -8.12 -8.18 -20.83
C THR A 8 -8.77 -9.36 -20.09
N ARG A 9 -9.21 -10.39 -20.81
CA ARG A 9 -9.72 -11.63 -20.21
C ARG A 9 -8.56 -12.43 -19.61
N GLY A 10 -8.87 -13.39 -18.75
CA GLY A 10 -7.84 -14.25 -18.15
C GLY A 10 -6.98 -15.00 -19.18
N GLU A 11 -7.53 -15.30 -20.36
CA GLU A 11 -6.82 -15.90 -21.50
C GLU A 11 -5.84 -14.92 -22.14
N ASP A 12 -6.30 -13.73 -22.52
CA ASP A 12 -5.46 -12.70 -23.12
C ASP A 12 -4.26 -12.35 -22.22
N LEU A 13 -4.51 -12.30 -20.90
CA LEU A 13 -3.47 -12.06 -19.90
C LEU A 13 -2.49 -13.23 -19.81
N PHE A 14 -2.99 -14.47 -19.87
CA PHE A 14 -2.17 -15.67 -19.78
C PHE A 14 -1.26 -15.82 -21.00
N ASP A 15 -1.77 -15.57 -22.20
CA ASP A 15 -0.99 -15.66 -23.43
C ASP A 15 0.18 -14.67 -23.41
N GLN A 16 -0.06 -13.46 -22.92
CA GLN A 16 0.98 -12.44 -22.79
C GLN A 16 2.03 -12.79 -21.72
N VAL A 17 1.59 -13.27 -20.55
CA VAL A 17 2.51 -13.75 -19.51
C VAL A 17 3.33 -14.94 -20.02
N SER A 18 2.71 -15.86 -20.75
CA SER A 18 3.37 -17.04 -21.30
C SER A 18 4.42 -16.66 -22.34
N ALA A 19 4.08 -15.77 -23.27
CA ALA A 19 5.03 -15.25 -24.24
C ALA A 19 6.23 -14.58 -23.55
N VAL A 20 6.03 -13.82 -22.46
CA VAL A 20 7.14 -13.22 -21.71
C VAL A 20 8.06 -14.27 -21.10
N ILE A 21 7.49 -15.28 -20.43
CA ILE A 21 8.25 -16.35 -19.76
C ILE A 21 9.06 -17.15 -20.80
N GLU A 22 8.42 -17.52 -21.91
CA GLU A 22 9.04 -18.28 -23.00
C GLU A 22 10.13 -17.47 -23.72
N ASN A 23 9.87 -16.19 -24.03
CA ASN A 23 10.87 -15.30 -24.64
C ASN A 23 12.07 -15.08 -23.73
N ALA A 24 11.85 -15.02 -22.41
CA ALA A 24 12.91 -14.95 -21.42
C ALA A 24 13.63 -16.30 -21.19
N LYS A 25 13.17 -17.38 -21.84
CA LYS A 25 13.67 -18.76 -21.68
C LYS A 25 13.66 -19.21 -20.22
N LEU A 26 12.67 -18.77 -19.46
CA LEU A 26 12.50 -19.14 -18.07
C LEU A 26 11.61 -20.39 -17.98
N PRO A 27 12.02 -21.43 -17.23
CA PRO A 27 11.18 -22.61 -17.06
C PRO A 27 10.02 -22.31 -16.11
N TRP A 28 8.82 -22.76 -16.47
CA TRP A 28 7.64 -22.64 -15.58
C TRP A 28 7.84 -23.40 -14.27
N SER A 29 8.67 -24.44 -14.29
CA SER A 29 9.02 -25.20 -13.09
C SER A 29 9.80 -24.40 -12.02
N LYS A 30 10.24 -23.17 -12.34
CA LYS A 30 10.88 -22.25 -11.37
C LYS A 30 9.95 -21.13 -10.91
N LEU A 31 8.71 -21.05 -11.40
CA LEU A 31 7.74 -20.05 -10.96
C LEU A 31 7.25 -20.37 -9.55
N VAL A 32 7.59 -19.53 -8.59
CA VAL A 32 7.23 -19.72 -7.17
C VAL A 32 6.04 -18.88 -6.72
N ASN A 33 5.81 -17.72 -7.35
CA ASN A 33 4.78 -16.79 -6.94
C ASN A 33 4.25 -15.92 -8.07
N VAL A 34 2.96 -15.58 -7.98
CA VAL A 34 2.33 -14.53 -8.77
C VAL A 34 1.53 -13.63 -7.84
N THR A 35 1.73 -12.32 -8.00
CA THR A 35 1.06 -11.31 -7.19
C THR A 35 0.22 -10.40 -8.06
N THR A 36 -1.04 -10.21 -7.66
CA THR A 36 -2.05 -9.52 -8.49
C THR A 36 -2.82 -8.48 -7.69
N ASP A 37 -3.53 -7.60 -8.38
CA ASP A 37 -4.47 -6.67 -7.76
C ASP A 37 -5.81 -7.33 -7.37
N GLY A 38 -5.95 -8.65 -7.55
CA GLY A 38 -7.16 -9.37 -7.19
C GLY A 38 -8.36 -9.15 -8.13
N SER A 39 -8.20 -8.46 -9.27
CA SER A 39 -9.30 -8.23 -10.21
C SER A 39 -9.91 -9.55 -10.74
N PRO A 40 -11.22 -9.58 -11.08
CA PRO A 40 -11.91 -10.83 -11.45
C PRO A 40 -11.29 -11.57 -12.64
N ASN A 41 -10.73 -10.85 -13.62
CA ASN A 41 -10.08 -11.45 -14.78
C ASN A 41 -8.78 -12.19 -14.40
N LEU A 42 -8.17 -11.84 -13.26
CA LEU A 42 -6.99 -12.50 -12.72
C LEU A 42 -7.37 -13.68 -11.83
N THR A 43 -8.31 -13.47 -10.91
CA THR A 43 -8.64 -14.42 -9.81
C THR A 43 -9.78 -15.39 -10.13
N GLY A 44 -10.41 -15.27 -11.30
CA GLY A 44 -11.52 -16.14 -11.70
C GLY A 44 -11.19 -17.63 -11.57
N LYS A 45 -12.01 -18.36 -10.81
CA LYS A 45 -11.75 -19.77 -10.40
C LYS A 45 -11.52 -20.73 -11.57
N ASN A 46 -12.22 -20.51 -12.69
CA ASN A 46 -12.23 -21.43 -13.83
C ASN A 46 -11.39 -20.91 -15.00
N VAL A 47 -11.45 -19.61 -15.28
CA VAL A 47 -10.92 -19.01 -16.51
C VAL A 47 -9.99 -17.82 -16.27
N GLY A 48 -9.73 -17.46 -15.01
CA GLY A 48 -8.83 -16.36 -14.65
C GLY A 48 -7.36 -16.70 -14.90
N LEU A 49 -6.52 -15.66 -15.00
CA LEU A 49 -5.07 -15.79 -15.20
C LEU A 49 -4.43 -16.79 -14.23
N LEU A 50 -4.70 -16.64 -12.92
CA LEU A 50 -4.05 -17.45 -11.89
C LEU A 50 -4.36 -18.94 -12.04
N ARG A 51 -5.60 -19.28 -12.42
CA ARG A 51 -5.99 -20.66 -12.70
C ARG A 51 -5.22 -21.23 -13.89
N ARG A 52 -5.07 -20.44 -14.97
CA ARG A 52 -4.34 -20.86 -16.17
C ARG A 52 -2.85 -21.06 -15.90
N ILE A 53 -2.23 -20.14 -15.16
CA ILE A 53 -0.84 -20.29 -14.68
C ILE A 53 -0.69 -21.57 -13.84
N GLN A 54 -1.61 -21.81 -12.90
CA GLN A 54 -1.55 -23.01 -12.06
C GLN A 54 -1.62 -24.29 -12.88
N ASN A 55 -2.50 -24.35 -13.88
CA ASN A 55 -2.62 -25.51 -14.78
C ASN A 55 -1.31 -25.71 -15.55
N LYS A 56 -0.78 -24.66 -16.20
CA LYS A 56 0.47 -24.73 -16.96
C LYS A 56 1.65 -25.21 -16.13
N VAL A 57 1.77 -24.74 -14.88
CA VAL A 57 2.82 -25.20 -13.97
C VAL A 57 2.63 -26.68 -13.60
N LYS A 58 1.40 -27.12 -13.32
CA LYS A 58 1.14 -28.54 -12.98
C LYS A 58 1.30 -29.49 -14.17
N ASP A 59 1.05 -29.01 -15.39
CA ASP A 59 1.28 -29.78 -16.61
C ASP A 59 2.78 -30.09 -16.80
N GLU A 60 3.67 -29.19 -16.36
CA GLU A 60 5.12 -29.39 -16.42
C GLU A 60 5.71 -30.07 -15.18
N ASN A 61 5.13 -29.81 -14.00
CA ASN A 61 5.56 -30.39 -12.74
C ASN A 61 4.35 -30.55 -11.77
N PRO A 62 3.75 -31.75 -11.68
CA PRO A 62 2.55 -31.99 -10.89
C PRO A 62 2.66 -31.65 -9.40
N ASP A 63 3.87 -31.78 -8.85
CA ASP A 63 4.17 -31.57 -7.43
C ASP A 63 4.49 -30.10 -7.10
N GLN A 64 4.50 -29.22 -8.11
CA GLN A 64 4.80 -27.82 -7.89
C GLN A 64 3.55 -27.00 -7.56
N ASP A 65 3.64 -26.33 -6.41
CA ASP A 65 2.67 -25.32 -6.02
C ASP A 65 3.21 -23.91 -6.28
N VAL A 66 2.31 -23.04 -6.75
CA VAL A 66 2.58 -21.62 -6.97
C VAL A 66 1.85 -20.83 -5.90
N ILE A 67 2.56 -19.92 -5.23
CA ILE A 67 1.95 -19.05 -4.23
C ILE A 67 1.27 -17.89 -4.94
N PHE A 68 -0.04 -17.75 -4.75
CA PHE A 68 -0.80 -16.62 -5.25
C PHE A 68 -1.08 -15.62 -4.14
N LEU A 69 -0.60 -14.38 -4.31
CA LEU A 69 -0.85 -13.30 -3.36
C LEU A 69 -1.67 -12.20 -4.02
N HIS A 70 -2.58 -11.62 -3.25
CA HIS A 70 -3.15 -10.32 -3.60
C HIS A 70 -2.20 -9.25 -3.04
N CYS A 71 -1.74 -8.35 -3.92
CA CYS A 71 -0.88 -7.21 -3.60
C CYS A 71 -1.25 -6.57 -2.26
N ILE A 72 -0.29 -6.56 -1.34
CA ILE A 72 -0.46 -6.18 0.07
C ILE A 72 -0.96 -4.74 0.23
N ILE A 73 -0.45 -3.83 -0.62
CA ILE A 73 -0.85 -2.42 -0.66
C ILE A 73 -2.29 -2.28 -1.18
N HIS A 74 -2.66 -3.08 -2.18
CA HIS A 74 -4.01 -3.03 -2.71
C HIS A 74 -5.02 -3.60 -1.70
N GLN A 75 -4.69 -4.72 -1.04
CA GLN A 75 -5.50 -5.29 0.02
C GLN A 75 -5.75 -4.29 1.15
N GLU A 76 -4.70 -3.62 1.63
CA GLU A 76 -4.78 -2.58 2.65
C GLU A 76 -5.70 -1.43 2.20
N SER A 77 -5.53 -0.92 0.97
CA SER A 77 -6.39 0.14 0.44
C SER A 77 -7.86 -0.27 0.33
N LEU A 78 -8.16 -1.56 0.18
CA LEU A 78 -9.54 -2.07 0.14
C LEU A 78 -10.16 -2.18 1.54
N CYS A 79 -9.36 -2.35 2.60
CA CYS A 79 -9.87 -2.48 3.96
C CYS A 79 -10.68 -1.26 4.41
N LYS A 80 -10.32 -0.05 3.97
CA LYS A 80 -10.99 1.20 4.39
C LYS A 80 -12.48 1.28 4.07
N SER A 81 -12.98 0.50 3.10
CA SER A 81 -14.39 0.59 2.68
C SER A 81 -15.36 0.24 3.81
N VAL A 82 -14.93 -0.58 4.78
CA VAL A 82 -15.78 -0.99 5.91
C VAL A 82 -16.01 0.11 6.93
N LEU A 83 -15.21 1.18 6.92
CA LEU A 83 -15.36 2.33 7.82
C LEU A 83 -16.62 3.17 7.51
N GLN A 84 -17.17 3.07 6.29
CA GLN A 84 -18.38 3.79 5.85
C GLN A 84 -18.35 5.31 6.11
N LEU A 85 -17.17 5.96 6.00
CA LEU A 85 -16.97 7.39 6.30
C LEU A 85 -17.37 8.35 5.17
N ASN A 86 -18.24 7.93 4.24
CA ASN A 86 -18.62 8.75 3.08
C ASN A 86 -19.28 10.07 3.47
N HIS A 87 -19.98 10.12 4.61
CA HIS A 87 -20.58 11.35 5.14
C HIS A 87 -19.54 12.37 5.64
N VAL A 88 -18.28 11.98 5.83
CA VAL A 88 -17.16 12.87 6.15
C VAL A 88 -16.30 13.11 4.92
N VAL A 89 -15.99 12.05 4.17
CA VAL A 89 -15.14 12.12 2.96
C VAL A 89 -15.75 13.01 1.89
N ASN A 90 -17.06 12.91 1.63
CA ASN A 90 -17.67 13.70 0.56
C ASN A 90 -17.65 15.21 0.87
N PRO A 91 -18.04 15.69 2.07
CA PRO A 91 -17.91 17.11 2.40
C PRO A 91 -16.47 17.63 2.36
N VAL A 92 -15.50 16.90 2.92
CA VAL A 92 -14.08 17.33 2.89
C VAL A 92 -13.56 17.42 1.46
N VAL A 93 -13.86 16.43 0.61
CA VAL A 93 -13.47 16.47 -0.80
C VAL A 93 -14.18 17.60 -1.54
N LYS A 94 -15.47 17.85 -1.26
CA LYS A 94 -16.21 18.99 -1.82
C LYS A 94 -15.54 20.32 -1.45
N LEU A 95 -15.16 20.47 -0.19
CA LEU A 95 -14.51 21.66 0.35
C LEU A 95 -13.15 21.91 -0.31
N VAL A 96 -12.28 20.90 -0.35
CA VAL A 96 -10.97 21.01 -0.99
C VAL A 96 -11.11 21.33 -2.47
N ASN A 97 -12.05 20.68 -3.17
CA ASN A 97 -12.31 21.00 -4.57
C ASN A 97 -12.86 22.41 -4.75
N PHE A 98 -13.71 22.90 -3.86
CA PHE A 98 -14.24 24.26 -3.93
C PHE A 98 -13.11 25.29 -3.86
N ILE A 99 -12.21 25.16 -2.88
CA ILE A 99 -11.08 26.08 -2.70
C ILE A 99 -10.08 25.98 -3.86
N ARG A 100 -9.77 24.75 -4.30
CA ARG A 100 -8.71 24.49 -5.29
C ARG A 100 -9.14 24.54 -6.75
N ALA A 101 -10.43 24.41 -7.07
CA ALA A 101 -10.88 24.30 -8.48
C ALA A 101 -10.73 25.60 -9.27
N ARG A 102 -10.79 26.78 -8.62
CA ARG A 102 -10.65 28.06 -9.30
C ARG A 102 -9.34 28.72 -8.90
N GLY A 103 -8.45 28.97 -9.88
CA GLY A 103 -7.13 29.55 -9.62
C GLY A 103 -7.15 30.94 -8.97
N LEU A 104 -8.24 31.71 -9.08
CA LEU A 104 -8.41 32.94 -8.31
C LEU A 104 -8.70 32.64 -6.83
N GLN A 105 -9.66 31.75 -6.55
CA GLN A 105 -10.03 31.39 -5.18
C GLN A 105 -8.86 30.71 -4.44
N HIS A 106 -8.12 29.84 -5.12
CA HIS A 106 -6.94 29.20 -4.53
C HIS A 106 -5.87 30.23 -4.15
N ARG A 107 -5.58 31.19 -5.02
CA ARG A 107 -4.63 32.28 -4.70
C ARG A 107 -5.13 33.20 -3.59
N GLN A 108 -6.42 33.50 -3.56
CA GLN A 108 -7.04 34.27 -2.47
C GLN A 108 -6.93 33.53 -1.13
N PHE A 109 -7.12 32.21 -1.14
CA PHE A 109 -6.95 31.39 0.05
C PHE A 109 -5.49 31.34 0.53
N ILE A 110 -4.52 31.20 -0.37
CA ILE A 110 -3.09 31.26 -0.01
C ILE A 110 -2.75 32.62 0.60
N ALA A 111 -3.15 33.73 -0.03
CA ALA A 111 -2.92 35.07 0.50
C ALA A 111 -3.58 35.25 1.88
N PHE A 112 -4.78 34.70 2.07
CA PHE A 112 -5.47 34.71 3.36
C PHE A 112 -4.67 33.95 4.44
N LEU A 113 -4.14 32.77 4.11
CA LEU A 113 -3.31 31.98 5.05
C LEU A 113 -2.02 32.71 5.45
N GLU A 114 -1.39 33.41 4.51
CA GLU A 114 -0.22 34.26 4.75
C GLU A 114 -0.58 35.44 5.69
N GLU A 115 -1.74 36.06 5.48
CA GLU A 115 -2.24 37.16 6.32
C GLU A 115 -2.58 36.71 7.76
N THR A 116 -3.04 35.47 7.94
CA THR A 116 -3.39 34.91 9.26
C THR A 116 -2.23 34.22 9.98
N ASP A 117 -1.02 34.23 9.41
CA ASP A 117 0.17 33.50 9.91
C ASP A 117 -0.12 32.01 10.19
N ALA A 118 -0.83 31.36 9.26
CA ALA A 118 -1.24 29.97 9.42
C ALA A 118 -0.04 29.00 9.35
N ASP A 119 -0.08 27.93 10.15
CA ASP A 119 0.96 26.89 10.19
C ASP A 119 1.20 26.21 8.82
N HIS A 120 0.21 26.30 7.92
CA HIS A 120 0.28 25.77 6.57
C HIS A 120 -0.09 26.80 5.53
N GLN A 121 0.73 26.87 4.49
CA GLN A 121 0.63 27.85 3.42
C GLN A 121 -0.32 27.44 2.28
N ASP A 122 -0.83 26.20 2.27
CA ASP A 122 -1.78 25.72 1.26
C ASP A 122 -2.53 24.44 1.72
N LEU A 123 -3.67 24.15 1.08
CA LEU A 123 -4.34 22.85 1.10
C LEU A 123 -3.67 21.87 0.13
N LEU A 124 -3.76 20.56 0.40
CA LEU A 124 -3.30 19.52 -0.55
C LEU A 124 -4.41 19.18 -1.58
N TYR A 125 -4.03 18.91 -2.84
CA TYR A 125 -5.00 18.48 -3.86
C TYR A 125 -5.16 16.97 -3.81
N HIS A 126 -6.40 16.51 -3.74
CA HIS A 126 -6.70 15.11 -3.95
C HIS A 126 -6.86 14.84 -5.45
N SER A 127 -5.86 14.23 -6.07
CA SER A 127 -6.11 13.48 -7.31
C SER A 127 -6.77 12.15 -6.94
N ARG A 128 -7.81 11.73 -7.66
CA ARG A 128 -8.56 10.48 -7.42
C ARG A 128 -7.72 9.19 -7.53
N VAL A 129 -6.39 9.31 -7.60
CA VAL A 129 -5.47 8.25 -8.00
C VAL A 129 -4.69 7.65 -6.83
N ARG A 130 -4.58 8.30 -5.65
CA ARG A 130 -3.91 7.70 -4.48
C ARG A 130 -4.53 8.11 -3.15
N TRP A 131 -5.02 7.14 -2.40
CA TRP A 131 -5.63 7.37 -1.10
C TRP A 131 -4.64 7.83 -0.01
N LEU A 132 -3.34 7.58 -0.18
CA LEU A 132 -2.26 8.20 0.61
C LEU A 132 -2.39 9.74 0.65
N SER A 133 -2.86 10.34 -0.45
CA SER A 133 -3.13 11.78 -0.47
C SER A 133 -4.33 12.16 0.40
N LEU A 134 -5.29 11.26 0.58
CA LEU A 134 -6.52 11.53 1.32
C LEU A 134 -6.24 11.70 2.82
N GLY A 135 -5.42 10.85 3.43
CA GLY A 135 -5.05 11.00 4.85
C GLY A 135 -4.33 12.32 5.11
N LYS A 136 -3.34 12.67 4.27
CA LYS A 136 -2.64 13.96 4.36
C LYS A 136 -3.57 15.16 4.10
N VAL A 137 -4.51 15.04 3.16
CA VAL A 137 -5.53 16.07 2.89
C VAL A 137 -6.41 16.27 4.11
N PHE A 138 -6.89 15.19 4.73
CA PHE A 138 -7.72 15.24 5.94
C PHE A 138 -7.00 15.95 7.09
N GLN A 139 -5.75 15.55 7.34
CA GLN A 139 -4.90 16.19 8.34
C GLN A 139 -4.77 17.69 8.07
N ARG A 140 -4.43 18.08 6.84
CA ARG A 140 -4.29 19.48 6.45
C ARG A 140 -5.57 20.29 6.60
N VAL A 141 -6.72 19.71 6.23
CA VAL A 141 -8.03 20.36 6.39
C VAL A 141 -8.40 20.50 7.86
N TRP A 142 -8.02 19.52 8.70
CA TRP A 142 -8.22 19.61 10.14
C TRP A 142 -7.38 20.74 10.76
N GLU A 143 -6.10 20.81 10.40
CA GLU A 143 -5.16 21.82 10.89
C GLU A 143 -5.61 23.23 10.49
N LEU A 144 -6.09 23.41 9.26
CA LEU A 144 -6.58 24.70 8.73
C LEU A 144 -8.08 24.96 8.95
N LYS A 145 -8.78 24.18 9.78
CA LYS A 145 -10.25 24.21 9.84
C LYS A 145 -10.80 25.58 10.24
N GLU A 146 -10.08 26.34 11.06
CA GLU A 146 -10.55 27.63 11.59
C GLU A 146 -10.41 28.72 10.52
N GLU A 147 -9.26 28.75 9.85
CA GLU A 147 -8.96 29.60 8.70
C GLU A 147 -9.93 29.33 7.55
N ILE A 148 -10.23 28.06 7.28
CA ILE A 148 -11.20 27.65 6.27
C ILE A 148 -12.59 28.20 6.58
N VAL A 149 -13.05 28.12 7.84
CA VAL A 149 -14.36 28.64 8.24
C VAL A 149 -14.41 30.15 8.03
N LEU A 150 -13.40 30.89 8.50
CA LEU A 150 -13.30 32.35 8.33
C LEU A 150 -13.29 32.75 6.85
N PHE A 151 -12.51 32.04 6.03
CA PHE A 151 -12.45 32.29 4.59
C PHE A 151 -13.81 32.06 3.91
N LEU A 152 -14.53 31.00 4.29
CA LEU A 152 -15.87 30.73 3.76
C LEU A 152 -16.89 31.79 4.20
N GLU A 153 -16.79 32.31 5.42
CA GLU A 153 -17.61 33.42 5.90
C GLU A 153 -17.37 34.70 5.09
N GLN A 154 -16.10 35.06 4.84
CA GLN A 154 -15.74 36.21 4.00
C GLN A 154 -16.29 36.11 2.58
N LEU A 155 -16.35 34.90 2.02
CA LEU A 155 -16.92 34.65 0.70
C LEU A 155 -18.47 34.62 0.70
N GLY A 156 -19.12 34.62 1.87
CA GLY A 156 -20.56 34.40 1.99
C GLY A 156 -20.97 32.98 1.58
N LYS A 157 -20.12 31.99 1.86
CA LYS A 157 -20.22 30.60 1.39
C LYS A 157 -20.25 29.57 2.52
N ALA A 158 -20.26 30.00 3.79
CA ALA A 158 -20.31 29.12 4.95
C ALA A 158 -21.53 28.16 4.90
N ASP A 159 -22.69 28.64 4.44
CA ASP A 159 -23.92 27.83 4.33
C ASP A 159 -23.82 26.67 3.31
N GLU A 160 -22.83 26.67 2.41
CA GLU A 160 -22.58 25.55 1.49
C GLU A 160 -21.84 24.37 2.16
N PHE A 161 -21.33 24.58 3.38
CA PHE A 161 -20.56 23.62 4.18
C PHE A 161 -21.06 23.56 5.64
N PRO A 162 -22.35 23.29 5.89
CA PRO A 162 -22.96 23.31 7.22
C PRO A 162 -22.34 22.29 8.19
N GLU A 163 -21.63 21.29 7.67
CA GLU A 163 -20.92 20.28 8.45
C GLU A 163 -19.84 20.88 9.36
N LEU A 164 -19.18 21.97 8.93
CA LEU A 164 -18.11 22.62 9.70
C LEU A 164 -18.61 23.24 11.01
N SER A 165 -19.89 23.61 11.07
CA SER A 165 -20.55 24.13 12.29
C SER A 165 -21.19 23.03 13.13
N ASN A 166 -21.26 21.78 12.63
CA ASN A 166 -21.90 20.67 13.31
C ASN A 166 -20.90 19.91 14.21
N LYS A 167 -20.96 20.16 15.52
CA LYS A 167 -20.10 19.50 16.52
C LYS A 167 -20.09 17.97 16.43
N ARG A 168 -21.24 17.34 16.13
CA ARG A 168 -21.29 15.87 15.98
C ARG A 168 -20.51 15.44 14.74
N TRP A 169 -20.62 16.18 13.64
CA TRP A 169 -19.86 15.88 12.43
C TRP A 169 -18.36 16.09 12.65
N ILE A 170 -17.97 17.15 13.36
CA ILE A 170 -16.57 17.43 13.71
C ILE A 170 -15.92 16.28 14.49
N CYS A 171 -16.64 15.59 15.39
CA CYS A 171 -16.11 14.37 16.00
C CYS A 171 -15.84 13.24 14.99
N ASP A 172 -16.74 13.04 14.01
CA ASP A 172 -16.53 12.03 12.98
C ASP A 172 -15.38 12.42 12.04
N PHE A 173 -15.20 13.72 11.78
CA PHE A 173 -14.08 14.25 11.02
C PHE A 173 -12.75 14.06 11.74
N ALA A 174 -12.71 14.33 13.05
CA ALA A 174 -11.53 14.08 13.88
C ALA A 174 -11.13 12.60 13.90
N PHE A 175 -12.11 11.72 14.17
CA PHE A 175 -11.90 10.28 14.13
C PHE A 175 -11.40 9.80 12.75
N ALA A 176 -12.00 10.28 11.66
CA ALA A 176 -11.58 9.92 10.31
C ALA A 176 -10.15 10.38 10.02
N THR A 177 -9.77 11.58 10.46
CA THR A 177 -8.42 12.13 10.32
C THR A 177 -7.39 11.23 10.99
N ASP A 178 -7.62 10.85 12.25
CA ASP A 178 -6.71 9.97 13.00
C ASP A 178 -6.63 8.56 12.36
N VAL A 179 -7.76 7.94 12.00
CA VAL A 179 -7.77 6.61 11.36
C VAL A 179 -7.04 6.62 10.03
N PHE A 180 -7.26 7.64 9.20
CA PHE A 180 -6.54 7.76 7.92
C PHE A 180 -5.05 8.02 8.11
N SER A 181 -4.65 8.73 9.18
CA SER A 181 -3.23 8.89 9.52
C SER A 181 -2.57 7.55 9.86
N HIS A 182 -3.22 6.72 10.67
CA HIS A 182 -2.75 5.36 11.00
C HIS A 182 -2.65 4.45 9.77
N LEU A 183 -3.67 4.47 8.89
CA LEU A 183 -3.62 3.72 7.63
C LEU A 183 -2.46 4.23 6.76
N ASN A 184 -2.29 5.54 6.64
CA ASN A 184 -1.20 6.15 5.86
C ASN A 184 0.19 5.76 6.41
N GLU A 185 0.36 5.67 7.73
CA GLU A 185 1.58 5.17 8.36
C GLU A 185 1.88 3.73 7.91
N LEU A 186 0.89 2.83 8.01
CA LEU A 186 1.03 1.45 7.53
C LEU A 186 1.41 1.44 6.05
N ASN A 187 0.68 2.17 5.22
CA ASN A 187 0.91 2.13 3.78
C ASN A 187 2.28 2.66 3.38
N THR A 188 2.78 3.69 4.06
CA THR A 188 4.16 4.18 3.88
C THR A 188 5.16 3.08 4.20
N LYS A 189 4.94 2.29 5.26
CA LYS A 189 5.79 1.13 5.60
C LYS A 189 5.68 -0.02 4.60
N LEU A 190 4.54 -0.15 3.91
CA LEU A 190 4.36 -1.12 2.82
C LEU A 190 4.93 -0.60 1.48
N GLN A 191 5.27 0.68 1.39
CA GLN A 191 5.88 1.32 0.23
C GLN A 191 7.35 1.56 0.49
N GLY A 192 8.17 0.54 0.27
CA GLY A 192 9.61 0.63 0.38
C GLY A 192 10.31 -0.07 -0.78
N LYS A 193 11.53 0.36 -1.06
CA LYS A 193 12.47 -0.46 -1.83
C LYS A 193 13.02 -1.56 -0.92
N ASP A 194 13.47 -2.65 -1.53
CA ASP A 194 14.20 -3.74 -0.85
C ASP A 194 13.47 -4.38 0.34
N GLN A 195 12.13 -4.47 0.27
CA GLN A 195 11.32 -5.15 1.29
C GLN A 195 10.95 -6.57 0.86
N PHE A 196 11.18 -7.53 1.75
CA PHE A 196 10.68 -8.88 1.57
C PHE A 196 9.25 -9.01 2.07
N VAL A 197 8.54 -10.02 1.57
CA VAL A 197 7.14 -10.28 1.95
C VAL A 197 6.93 -10.42 3.45
N HIS A 198 7.88 -11.03 4.17
CA HIS A 198 7.78 -11.18 5.62
C HIS A 198 7.82 -9.84 6.36
N ASP A 199 8.62 -8.87 5.91
CA ASP A 199 8.67 -7.52 6.49
C ASP A 199 7.35 -6.79 6.26
N MET A 200 6.84 -6.86 5.04
CA MET A 200 5.56 -6.24 4.69
C MET A 200 4.43 -6.85 5.53
N TYR A 201 4.41 -8.18 5.66
CA TYR A 201 3.37 -8.86 6.43
C TYR A 201 3.50 -8.64 7.94
N ALA A 202 4.72 -8.53 8.48
CA ALA A 202 4.95 -8.14 9.87
C ALA A 202 4.33 -6.77 10.20
N ASN A 203 4.44 -5.79 9.29
CA ASN A 203 3.79 -4.49 9.44
C ASN A 203 2.25 -4.61 9.49
N VAL A 204 1.67 -5.47 8.65
CA VAL A 204 0.22 -5.75 8.67
C VAL A 204 -0.19 -6.42 9.99
N LYS A 205 0.57 -7.41 10.49
CA LYS A 205 0.30 -8.06 11.77
C LYS A 205 0.34 -7.06 12.93
N ALA A 206 1.36 -6.21 12.97
CA ALA A 206 1.45 -5.15 13.97
C ALA A 206 0.26 -4.18 13.88
N PHE A 207 -0.18 -3.82 12.68
CA PHE A 207 -1.35 -2.96 12.49
C PHE A 207 -2.66 -3.61 12.96
N LYS A 208 -2.87 -4.91 12.68
CA LYS A 208 -4.01 -5.68 13.25
C LYS A 208 -4.01 -5.57 14.78
N SER A 209 -2.88 -5.80 15.43
CA SER A 209 -2.77 -5.67 16.89
C SER A 209 -3.04 -4.23 17.39
N LYS A 210 -2.56 -3.21 16.67
CA LYS A 210 -2.86 -1.79 16.97
C LYS A 210 -4.37 -1.52 16.93
N LEU A 211 -5.08 -1.96 15.89
CA LEU A 211 -6.53 -1.76 15.77
C LEU A 211 -7.30 -2.35 16.96
N ALA A 212 -6.90 -3.55 17.42
CA ALA A 212 -7.51 -4.17 18.61
C ALA A 212 -7.27 -3.37 19.90
N ILE A 213 -6.12 -2.70 20.04
CA ILE A 213 -5.85 -1.80 21.16
C ILE A 213 -6.67 -0.52 21.02
N PHE A 214 -6.69 0.07 19.83
CA PHE A 214 -7.43 1.31 19.53
C PHE A 214 -8.91 1.18 19.86
N SER A 215 -9.54 0.09 19.43
CA SER A 215 -10.95 -0.18 19.71
C SER A 215 -11.24 -0.22 21.22
N ARG A 216 -10.46 -1.01 21.97
CA ARG A 216 -10.59 -1.14 23.44
C ARG A 216 -10.36 0.19 24.17
N GLN A 217 -9.34 0.95 23.77
CA GLN A 217 -9.04 2.24 24.40
C GLN A 217 -10.13 3.28 24.14
N ILE A 218 -10.65 3.36 22.91
CA ILE A 218 -11.77 4.26 22.59
C ILE A 218 -13.00 3.93 23.44
N LEU A 219 -13.36 2.65 23.59
CA LEU A 219 -14.47 2.24 24.48
C LEU A 219 -14.29 2.75 25.91
N ASN A 220 -13.05 2.71 26.40
CA ASN A 220 -12.67 3.20 27.72
C ASN A 220 -12.45 4.72 27.78
N LYS A 221 -12.86 5.46 26.75
CA LYS A 221 -12.69 6.93 26.62
C LYS A 221 -11.23 7.38 26.69
N SER A 222 -10.29 6.51 26.32
CA SER A 222 -8.89 6.85 26.13
C SER A 222 -8.62 7.11 24.66
N PHE A 223 -8.24 8.36 24.35
CA PHE A 223 -7.98 8.83 22.98
C PHE A 223 -6.48 9.03 22.71
N THR A 224 -5.62 8.34 23.47
CA THR A 224 -4.15 8.52 23.43
C THR A 224 -3.56 8.39 22.02
N HIS A 225 -4.13 7.51 21.19
CA HIS A 225 -3.70 7.30 19.81
C HIS A 225 -4.57 8.02 18.77
N PHE A 226 -5.45 8.91 19.23
CA PHE A 226 -6.39 9.67 18.41
C PHE A 226 -6.27 11.15 18.79
N PRO A 227 -5.13 11.80 18.49
CA PRO A 227 -4.80 13.14 18.97
C PRO A 227 -5.83 14.18 18.53
N THR A 228 -6.34 14.06 17.30
CA THR A 228 -7.35 14.93 16.73
C THR A 228 -8.66 14.80 17.51
N LEU A 229 -9.13 13.57 17.71
CA LEU A 229 -10.35 13.28 18.46
C LEU A 229 -10.23 13.65 19.95
N ALA A 230 -9.03 13.52 20.54
CA ALA A 230 -8.76 13.85 21.94
C ALA A 230 -8.99 15.34 22.26
N THR A 231 -8.91 16.23 21.26
CA THR A 231 -9.18 17.67 21.43
C THR A 231 -10.67 17.98 21.66
N LEU A 232 -11.57 17.04 21.37
CA LEU A 232 -13.01 17.27 21.36
C LEU A 232 -13.70 16.76 22.63
N LYS A 233 -14.41 17.64 23.33
CA LYS A 233 -15.17 17.31 24.55
C LYS A 233 -16.28 16.30 24.27
N GLU A 234 -16.90 16.38 23.09
CA GLU A 234 -18.03 15.54 22.68
C GLU A 234 -17.61 14.14 22.16
N ALA A 235 -16.31 13.83 22.08
CA ALA A 235 -15.80 12.54 21.59
C ALA A 235 -16.37 11.35 22.39
N GLY A 236 -16.54 11.52 23.70
CA GLY A 236 -17.06 10.49 24.60
C GLY A 236 -18.45 9.97 24.25
N ALA A 237 -19.27 10.73 23.53
CA ALA A 237 -20.63 10.34 23.16
C ALA A 237 -20.69 9.30 22.03
N LYS A 238 -19.60 9.11 21.29
CA LYS A 238 -19.56 8.26 20.08
C LYS A 238 -18.58 7.09 20.17
N VAL A 239 -18.02 6.84 21.35
CA VAL A 239 -17.01 5.78 21.56
C VAL A 239 -17.45 4.40 21.06
N LYS A 240 -18.72 4.03 21.26
CA LYS A 240 -19.27 2.75 20.77
C LYS A 240 -19.20 2.66 19.24
N LYS A 241 -19.66 3.69 18.53
CA LYS A 241 -19.61 3.78 17.06
C LYS A 241 -18.16 3.67 16.55
N TYR A 242 -17.24 4.38 17.18
CA TYR A 242 -15.83 4.41 16.74
C TYR A 242 -15.12 3.08 17.00
N SER A 243 -15.37 2.45 18.14
CA SER A 243 -14.87 1.11 18.45
C SER A 243 -15.42 0.06 17.48
N GLU A 244 -16.73 0.04 17.22
CA GLU A 244 -17.34 -0.87 16.23
C GLU A 244 -16.74 -0.69 14.83
N SER A 245 -16.43 0.56 14.44
CA SER A 245 -15.76 0.87 13.17
C SER A 245 -14.33 0.30 13.12
N LEU A 246 -13.59 0.39 14.23
CA LEU A 246 -12.23 -0.17 14.33
C LEU A 246 -12.24 -1.70 14.36
N ASP A 247 -13.21 -2.32 15.03
CA ASP A 247 -13.39 -3.77 15.03
C ASP A 247 -13.76 -4.28 13.63
N ALA A 248 -14.62 -3.58 12.92
CA ALA A 248 -14.95 -3.88 11.52
C ALA A 248 -13.71 -3.77 10.62
N LEU A 249 -12.89 -2.72 10.80
CA LEU A 249 -11.63 -2.57 10.07
C LEU A 249 -10.67 -3.72 10.38
N HIS A 250 -10.49 -4.07 11.66
CA HIS A 250 -9.68 -5.21 12.08
C HIS A 250 -10.14 -6.52 11.44
N GLY A 251 -11.45 -6.80 11.47
CA GLY A 251 -12.03 -7.98 10.85
C GLY A 251 -11.77 -8.04 9.34
N GLU A 252 -11.83 -6.91 8.65
CA GLU A 252 -11.54 -6.84 7.21
C GLU A 252 -10.05 -7.07 6.91
N PHE A 253 -9.13 -6.57 7.75
CA PHE A 253 -7.71 -6.94 7.66
C PHE A 253 -7.48 -8.44 7.90
N CYS A 254 -8.15 -9.05 8.88
CA CYS A 254 -8.05 -10.50 9.08
C CYS A 254 -8.57 -11.29 7.86
N ARG A 255 -9.69 -10.86 7.28
CA ARG A 255 -10.31 -11.54 6.14
C ARG A 255 -9.46 -11.44 4.87
N ARG A 256 -8.99 -10.22 4.55
CA ARG A 256 -8.28 -9.96 3.30
C ARG A 256 -6.93 -10.67 3.28
N PHE A 257 -6.12 -10.48 4.32
CA PHE A 257 -4.74 -10.98 4.37
C PHE A 257 -4.63 -12.48 4.72
N SER A 258 -5.71 -13.25 4.55
CA SER A 258 -5.75 -14.68 4.81
C SER A 258 -4.88 -15.49 3.85
N ASP A 259 -4.52 -14.94 2.69
CA ASP A 259 -3.51 -15.49 1.78
C ASP A 259 -2.10 -15.45 2.40
N PHE A 260 -1.74 -14.35 3.06
CA PHE A 260 -0.49 -14.24 3.81
C PHE A 260 -0.48 -15.13 5.06
N ASP A 261 -1.61 -15.28 5.77
CA ASP A 261 -1.71 -16.19 6.91
C ASP A 261 -1.37 -17.64 6.53
N LYS A 262 -1.74 -18.09 5.32
CA LYS A 262 -1.42 -19.46 4.84
C LYS A 262 0.07 -19.71 4.68
N ILE A 263 0.86 -18.67 4.43
CA ILE A 263 2.31 -18.78 4.22
C ILE A 263 3.13 -18.25 5.40
N ASP A 264 2.49 -17.72 6.45
CA ASP A 264 3.19 -17.02 7.54
C ASP A 264 4.22 -17.92 8.23
N LYS A 265 3.91 -19.21 8.45
CA LYS A 265 4.90 -20.14 9.03
C LYS A 265 6.18 -20.22 8.21
N SER A 266 6.07 -20.33 6.90
CA SER A 266 7.24 -20.38 6.00
C SER A 266 7.98 -19.03 5.95
N LEU A 267 7.23 -17.92 6.00
CA LEU A 267 7.81 -16.58 6.11
C LEU A 267 8.63 -16.43 7.40
N GLN A 268 8.06 -16.81 8.55
CA GLN A 268 8.72 -16.73 9.86
C GLN A 268 9.93 -17.66 9.94
N LEU A 269 9.86 -18.86 9.35
CA LEU A 269 10.97 -19.80 9.34
C LEU A 269 12.20 -19.22 8.63
N VAL A 270 11.99 -18.53 7.50
CA VAL A 270 13.08 -17.89 6.76
C VAL A 270 13.51 -16.58 7.39
N ALA A 271 12.59 -15.80 7.94
CA ALA A 271 12.90 -14.51 8.55
C ALA A 271 13.61 -14.65 9.91
N TYR A 272 13.27 -15.68 10.69
CA TYR A 272 13.74 -15.88 12.06
C TYR A 272 14.10 -17.35 12.33
N PRO A 273 15.03 -17.95 11.57
CA PRO A 273 15.40 -19.36 11.70
C PRO A 273 15.95 -19.69 13.10
N LEU A 274 16.62 -18.73 13.76
CA LEU A 274 17.23 -18.92 15.07
C LEU A 274 16.23 -19.04 16.24
N SER A 275 14.98 -18.63 16.03
CA SER A 275 13.93 -18.68 17.05
C SER A 275 12.84 -19.70 16.74
N GLN A 276 12.97 -20.46 15.65
CA GLN A 276 12.01 -21.51 15.32
C GLN A 276 12.23 -22.72 16.21
N ASP A 277 11.14 -23.38 16.57
CA ASP A 277 11.17 -24.68 17.23
C ASP A 277 11.36 -25.79 16.18
N PRO A 278 12.50 -26.52 16.20
CA PRO A 278 12.75 -27.59 15.24
C PRO A 278 11.72 -28.71 15.28
N GLU A 279 11.06 -28.98 16.41
CA GLU A 279 10.06 -30.05 16.51
C GLU A 279 8.78 -29.74 15.71
N THR A 280 8.48 -28.45 15.53
CA THR A 280 7.28 -28.00 14.80
C THR A 280 7.58 -27.52 13.37
N ALA A 281 8.85 -27.48 12.99
CA ALA A 281 9.30 -27.15 11.64
C ALA A 281 9.00 -28.30 10.65
N PRO A 282 8.92 -28.03 9.33
CA PRO A 282 8.80 -29.08 8.30
C PRO A 282 9.90 -30.14 8.46
N GLU A 283 9.52 -31.42 8.38
CA GLU A 283 10.40 -32.58 8.67
C GLU A 283 11.72 -32.52 7.89
N GLU A 284 11.66 -32.10 6.62
CA GLU A 284 12.82 -31.99 5.74
C GLU A 284 13.80 -30.87 6.10
N LEU A 285 13.41 -29.95 7.01
CA LEU A 285 14.23 -28.82 7.45
C LEU A 285 14.78 -29.00 8.88
N GLN A 286 14.25 -29.94 9.67
CA GLN A 286 14.51 -30.00 11.12
C GLN A 286 15.99 -30.17 11.45
N LEU A 287 16.68 -31.12 10.80
CA LEU A 287 18.11 -31.36 11.06
C LEU A 287 18.99 -30.18 10.63
N GLU A 288 18.76 -29.63 9.43
CA GLU A 288 19.48 -28.44 8.96
C GLU A 288 19.25 -27.23 9.87
N LEU A 289 18.03 -27.10 10.43
CA LEU A 289 17.68 -26.05 11.36
C LEU A 289 18.41 -26.22 12.70
N ILE A 290 18.48 -27.45 13.23
CA ILE A 290 19.24 -27.77 14.45
C ILE A 290 20.72 -27.45 14.26
N ASP A 291 21.31 -27.84 13.14
CA ASP A 291 22.72 -27.58 12.83
C ASP A 291 22.98 -26.07 12.73
N LEU A 292 22.12 -25.34 12.02
CA LEU A 292 22.21 -23.88 11.91
C LEU A 292 22.08 -23.20 13.28
N GLN A 293 21.16 -23.66 14.12
CA GLN A 293 20.93 -23.15 15.47
C GLN A 293 22.01 -23.60 16.47
N SER A 294 22.87 -24.55 16.14
CA SER A 294 23.97 -24.98 17.01
C SER A 294 25.29 -24.30 16.65
N ASP A 295 25.42 -23.74 15.45
CA ASP A 295 26.65 -23.10 14.97
C ASP A 295 26.74 -21.61 15.38
N PRO A 296 27.69 -21.22 16.26
CA PRO A 296 27.85 -19.83 16.71
C PRO A 296 28.34 -18.90 15.61
N VAL A 297 29.09 -19.39 14.61
CA VAL A 297 29.56 -18.60 13.48
C VAL A 297 28.39 -18.24 12.57
N LEU A 298 27.50 -19.20 12.31
CA LEU A 298 26.29 -18.94 11.51
C LEU A 298 25.33 -17.99 12.24
N LYS A 299 25.16 -18.14 13.56
CA LYS A 299 24.41 -17.14 14.36
C LYS A 299 24.99 -15.74 14.23
N GLY A 300 26.31 -15.61 14.35
CA GLY A 300 27.01 -14.34 14.16
C GLY A 300 26.74 -13.75 12.77
N LYS A 301 26.89 -14.56 11.71
CA LYS A 301 26.60 -14.13 10.34
C LYS A 301 25.15 -13.69 10.14
N PHE A 302 24.19 -14.41 10.71
CA PHE A 302 22.77 -14.05 10.62
C PHE A 302 22.50 -12.66 11.18
N ASN A 303 23.12 -12.31 12.31
CA ASN A 303 22.96 -11.00 12.94
C ASN A 303 23.70 -9.86 12.22
N CYS A 304 24.69 -10.16 11.38
CA CYS A 304 25.52 -9.17 10.70
C CYS A 304 25.17 -8.96 9.22
N LEU A 305 24.61 -9.97 8.55
CA LEU A 305 24.32 -9.94 7.13
C LEU A 305 22.85 -9.61 6.84
N LYS A 306 22.58 -9.06 5.66
CA LYS A 306 21.21 -9.02 5.13
C LYS A 306 20.72 -10.45 4.93
N LEU A 307 19.41 -10.66 5.03
CA LEU A 307 18.82 -11.99 5.02
C LEU A 307 19.17 -12.81 3.76
N ASN A 308 19.12 -12.18 2.58
CA ASN A 308 19.52 -12.81 1.32
C ASN A 308 21.00 -13.18 1.29
N ASP A 309 21.87 -12.33 1.84
CA ASP A 309 23.32 -12.55 1.86
C ASP A 309 23.68 -13.67 2.85
N PHE A 310 22.97 -13.74 3.99
CA PHE A 310 23.09 -14.82 4.94
C PHE A 310 22.80 -16.18 4.28
N TYR A 311 21.63 -16.33 3.66
CA TYR A 311 21.26 -17.59 3.00
C TYR A 311 22.15 -17.93 1.80
N ALA A 312 22.66 -16.92 1.09
CA ALA A 312 23.65 -17.13 0.03
C ALA A 312 24.97 -17.71 0.57
N SER A 313 25.35 -17.32 1.79
CA SER A 313 26.60 -17.73 2.45
C SER A 313 26.58 -19.14 3.06
N LEU A 314 25.40 -19.73 3.28
CA LEU A 314 25.28 -21.09 3.84
C LEU A 314 25.93 -22.13 2.90
N SER A 315 26.46 -23.22 3.43
CA SER A 315 26.99 -24.30 2.57
C SER A 315 25.89 -24.96 1.73
N LYS A 316 26.12 -25.13 0.42
CA LYS A 316 25.19 -25.88 -0.45
C LYS A 316 25.08 -27.35 -0.07
N ALA A 317 26.15 -27.93 0.48
CA ALA A 317 26.19 -29.32 0.86
C ALA A 317 25.56 -29.56 2.25
N ALA A 318 25.76 -28.65 3.20
CA ALA A 318 25.26 -28.80 4.56
C ALA A 318 23.83 -28.27 4.75
N PHE A 319 23.43 -27.23 4.01
CA PHE A 319 22.12 -26.59 4.15
C PHE A 319 21.32 -26.52 2.82
N PRO A 320 21.25 -27.59 2.02
CA PRO A 320 20.56 -27.54 0.72
C PRO A 320 19.08 -27.18 0.84
N ARG A 321 18.37 -27.70 1.84
CA ARG A 321 16.91 -27.51 1.97
C ARG A 321 16.56 -26.13 2.49
N LEU A 322 17.24 -25.64 3.52
CA LEU A 322 17.06 -24.27 4.03
C LEU A 322 17.39 -23.24 2.96
N ARG A 323 18.46 -23.44 2.19
CA ARG A 323 18.78 -22.56 1.05
C ARG A 323 17.68 -22.56 0.00
N GLN A 324 17.14 -23.73 -0.35
CA GLN A 324 16.05 -23.83 -1.33
C GLN A 324 14.77 -23.16 -0.83
N THR A 325 14.39 -23.38 0.44
CA THR A 325 13.23 -22.73 1.06
C THR A 325 13.40 -21.22 1.10
N ALA A 326 14.56 -20.73 1.52
CA ALA A 326 14.86 -19.30 1.53
C ALA A 326 14.78 -18.70 0.12
N GLN A 327 15.33 -19.37 -0.91
CA GLN A 327 15.21 -18.90 -2.29
C GLN A 327 13.76 -18.74 -2.72
N LYS A 328 12.88 -19.70 -2.41
CA LYS A 328 11.44 -19.61 -2.73
C LYS A 328 10.78 -18.43 -2.01
N ILE A 329 11.05 -18.25 -0.72
CA ILE A 329 10.42 -17.22 0.11
C ILE A 329 10.95 -15.81 -0.21
N LEU A 330 12.24 -15.66 -0.43
CA LEU A 330 12.86 -14.37 -0.76
C LEU A 330 12.55 -13.91 -2.18
N ALA A 331 12.15 -14.83 -3.06
CA ALA A 331 11.67 -14.53 -4.41
C ALA A 331 10.19 -14.14 -4.48
N LEU A 332 9.45 -14.18 -3.35
CA LEU A 332 8.05 -13.76 -3.33
C LEU A 332 7.95 -12.24 -3.50
N PHE A 333 6.95 -11.80 -4.27
CA PHE A 333 6.63 -10.39 -4.42
C PHE A 333 5.37 -10.07 -3.64
N GLY A 334 5.46 -9.24 -2.60
CA GLY A 334 4.28 -8.89 -1.79
C GLY A 334 3.44 -7.78 -2.40
N SER A 335 4.00 -7.04 -3.36
CA SER A 335 3.44 -5.78 -3.83
C SER A 335 3.74 -5.51 -5.30
N THR A 336 2.80 -4.83 -5.96
CA THR A 336 2.95 -4.26 -7.30
C THR A 336 3.69 -2.92 -7.30
N TYR A 337 4.14 -2.43 -6.14
CA TYR A 337 4.78 -1.13 -5.98
C TYR A 337 5.93 -0.88 -6.97
N VAL A 338 6.84 -1.85 -7.15
CA VAL A 338 7.96 -1.71 -8.10
C VAL A 338 7.44 -1.53 -9.54
N CYS A 339 6.39 -2.25 -9.92
CA CYS A 339 5.72 -2.07 -11.20
C CYS A 339 5.07 -0.68 -11.30
N GLU A 340 4.35 -0.24 -10.27
CA GLU A 340 3.67 1.06 -10.21
C GLU A 340 4.62 2.25 -10.23
N GLN A 341 5.78 2.14 -9.57
CA GLN A 341 6.85 3.13 -9.63
C GLN A 341 7.39 3.25 -11.05
N THR A 342 7.65 2.12 -11.70
CA THR A 342 8.15 2.10 -13.08
C THR A 342 7.13 2.71 -14.06
N PHE A 343 5.83 2.44 -13.89
CA PHE A 343 4.76 3.09 -14.64
C PHE A 343 4.66 4.59 -14.35
N SER A 344 4.84 5.00 -13.09
CA SER A 344 4.83 6.41 -12.69
C SER A 344 5.96 7.19 -13.37
N ILE A 345 7.18 6.66 -13.35
CA ILE A 345 8.34 7.23 -14.05
C ILE A 345 8.09 7.33 -15.55
N MET A 346 7.52 6.27 -16.17
CA MET A 346 7.19 6.30 -17.59
C MET A 346 6.17 7.39 -17.93
N ASN A 347 5.16 7.60 -17.09
CA ASN A 347 4.15 8.64 -17.29
C ASN A 347 4.73 10.05 -17.13
N ILE A 348 5.64 10.26 -16.16
CA ILE A 348 6.38 11.53 -16.00
C ILE A 348 7.19 11.81 -17.26
N ASN A 349 7.92 10.80 -17.77
CA ASN A 349 8.70 10.95 -18.99
C ASN A 349 7.81 11.27 -20.20
N LYS A 350 6.66 10.60 -20.36
CA LYS A 350 5.69 10.91 -21.43
C LYS A 350 5.13 12.33 -21.31
N ALA A 351 4.89 12.84 -20.10
CA ALA A 351 4.43 14.21 -19.89
C ALA A 351 5.52 15.24 -20.24
N SER A 352 6.76 14.99 -19.83
CA SER A 352 7.93 15.85 -20.13
C SER A 352 8.24 15.94 -21.63
N HIS A 353 8.08 14.83 -22.37
CA HIS A 353 8.24 14.80 -23.82
C HIS A 353 7.08 15.48 -24.57
N ARG A 354 5.88 15.55 -23.98
CA ARG A 354 4.77 16.36 -24.53
C ARG A 354 4.99 17.86 -24.34
N SER A 355 5.70 18.26 -23.30
CA SER A 355 6.11 19.66 -23.08
C SER A 355 7.33 20.10 -23.90
N SER A 356 8.04 19.17 -24.58
CA SER A 356 9.29 19.48 -25.31
C SER A 356 9.32 19.09 -26.80
N GLY A 357 8.19 18.69 -27.42
CA GLY A 357 8.17 18.32 -28.84
C GLY A 357 6.91 18.77 -29.59
N THR A 358 7.10 19.68 -30.54
CA THR A 358 6.27 20.00 -31.72
C THR A 358 4.99 19.15 -31.92
N ALA A 359 3.87 19.62 -31.39
CA ALA A 359 2.52 19.30 -31.87
C ALA A 359 1.70 20.60 -32.07
N LYS A 360 2.30 21.59 -32.77
CA LYS A 360 1.53 22.56 -33.52
C LYS A 360 1.00 21.84 -34.75
N ILE A 361 -0.24 21.36 -34.71
CA ILE A 361 -1.24 21.40 -35.80
C ILE A 361 -2.51 20.66 -35.33
N ARG A 362 -3.63 21.39 -35.39
CA ARG A 362 -5.04 20.99 -35.22
C ARG A 362 -5.49 20.53 -33.82
N ARG A 363 -5.92 21.52 -33.02
CA ARG A 363 -7.32 21.69 -32.60
C ARG A 363 -7.50 23.12 -32.05
N ARG A 364 -8.19 23.98 -32.81
CA ARG A 364 -8.70 25.28 -32.36
C ARG A 364 -9.81 25.03 -31.32
N ASN A 365 -9.86 25.90 -30.30
CA ASN A 365 -10.93 26.11 -29.33
C ASN A 365 -11.03 25.18 -28.10
N ASN A 366 -9.95 25.08 -27.32
CA ASN A 366 -10.05 24.99 -25.86
C ASN A 366 -8.73 25.46 -25.23
N PRO A 367 -8.73 26.30 -24.17
CA PRO A 367 -7.50 26.65 -23.48
C PRO A 367 -6.87 25.38 -22.87
N PRO A 368 -5.53 25.22 -22.94
CA PRO A 368 -4.87 24.07 -22.34
C PRO A 368 -5.10 24.09 -20.82
N PRO A 369 -5.35 22.94 -20.16
CA PRO A 369 -5.28 22.89 -18.72
C PRO A 369 -3.85 23.24 -18.30
N ALA A 370 -3.73 24.19 -17.37
CA ALA A 370 -2.46 24.59 -16.80
C ALA A 370 -1.69 23.36 -16.29
N PRO A 371 -0.36 23.30 -16.47
CA PRO A 371 0.44 22.18 -16.01
C PRO A 371 0.40 22.15 -14.48
N VAL A 372 -0.30 21.16 -13.92
CA VAL A 372 -0.25 20.89 -12.47
C VAL A 372 1.01 20.08 -12.21
N ASN A 373 2.04 20.78 -11.72
CA ASN A 373 3.26 20.20 -11.20
C ASN A 373 2.89 19.46 -9.90
N ILE A 374 2.71 18.13 -9.96
CA ILE A 374 2.52 17.28 -8.78
C ILE A 374 3.84 16.58 -8.51
N LEU A 375 4.81 17.36 -8.03
CA LEU A 375 6.00 16.84 -7.37
C LEU A 375 5.99 17.42 -5.96
N GLY A 376 5.52 16.61 -5.00
CA GLY A 376 6.11 16.68 -3.67
C GLY A 376 7.56 16.22 -3.85
N THR A 377 8.49 17.11 -3.59
CA THR A 377 9.92 16.92 -3.72
C THR A 377 10.39 15.79 -2.81
N ASP A 378 10.67 14.63 -3.40
CA ASP A 378 11.78 13.76 -3.01
C ASP A 378 12.57 13.50 -4.30
N VAL A 379 13.50 14.40 -4.56
CA VAL A 379 14.50 14.25 -5.62
C VAL A 379 15.55 13.30 -5.03
N ASP A 380 15.48 12.02 -5.42
CA ASP A 380 16.64 11.11 -5.62
C ASP A 380 16.16 9.67 -5.82
N VAL A 381 15.60 9.38 -7.00
CA VAL A 381 15.41 7.99 -7.44
C VAL A 381 15.63 7.87 -8.95
N VAL A 382 16.90 7.91 -9.37
CA VAL A 382 17.31 7.23 -10.61
C VAL A 382 18.69 6.60 -10.39
N GLU A 383 18.69 5.38 -9.84
CA GLU A 383 19.76 4.43 -10.14
C GLU A 383 19.12 3.13 -10.64
N SER A 384 19.56 2.75 -11.84
CA SER A 384 19.15 1.60 -12.62
C SER A 384 19.69 0.31 -11.99
N TYR A 385 18.82 -0.61 -11.57
CA TYR A 385 19.24 -1.95 -11.18
C TYR A 385 19.31 -2.89 -12.39
N LYS A 386 20.52 -3.37 -12.67
CA LYS A 386 20.76 -4.69 -13.24
C LYS A 386 20.46 -5.73 -12.15
N TYR A 387 19.33 -6.42 -12.23
CA TYR A 387 19.13 -7.63 -11.43
C TYR A 387 19.73 -8.82 -12.16
N LEU A 388 20.53 -9.57 -11.40
CA LEU A 388 21.41 -10.65 -11.83
C LEU A 388 20.69 -11.69 -12.68
N GLY A 389 21.27 -11.91 -13.86
CA GLY A 389 21.00 -13.04 -14.71
C GLY A 389 21.34 -14.35 -14.01
N VAL A 390 20.58 -15.36 -14.41
CA VAL A 390 20.84 -16.77 -14.21
C VAL A 390 22.28 -17.12 -14.63
N HIS A 391 23.04 -17.71 -13.71
CA HIS A 391 24.09 -18.67 -14.03
C HIS A 391 23.98 -19.87 -13.09
#